data_AF-A0A1S3D9L5-F1
#
_entry.id   AF-A0A1S3D9L5-F1
#
_cell.length_a   1.000
_cell.length_b   1.000
_cell.length_c   1.000
_cell.angle_alpha   90.00
_cell.angle_beta   90.00
_cell.angle_gamma   90.00
#
_symmetry.space_group_name_H-M   'P 1'
#
loop_
_entity.id
_entity.type
_entity.pdbx_description
1 polymer ?
#
loop_
_entity_poly.entity_id
_entity_poly.type
_entity_poly.pdbx_seq_one_letter_code
_entity_poly.pdbx_strand_id
1 'polypeptide(L)'
;MGLGDVIAQTFIDGKQLTQINPMRTLQYSVVGLVVGPTVGKWYRILEGIYGKEAVVKKVLTDQLIFSPVFIAILVTSLNLLQGLSWDEAVTKVQNSYFDILLTGYQIWPAVQVVNFYFIPIQYRVLLVQAVAVVWNTYLSWKLNSTTVEATLTSALAKELTSKSQ
;
A
#
# COMPACT_ATOMS: atom_id res chain seq x y z
N MET A 1 -7.07 -6.15 0.50
CA MET A 1 -5.63 -6.25 0.18
C MET A 1 -5.30 -7.50 -0.61
N GLY A 2 -5.54 -8.71 -0.11
CA GLY A 2 -5.27 -9.96 -0.85
C GLY A 2 -5.85 -10.04 -2.27
N LEU A 3 -7.09 -9.57 -2.48
CA LEU A 3 -7.67 -9.50 -3.83
C LEU A 3 -6.84 -8.61 -4.79
N GLY A 4 -6.37 -7.45 -4.31
CA GLY A 4 -5.52 -6.58 -5.13
C GLY A 4 -4.19 -7.24 -5.48
N ASP A 5 -3.63 -8.03 -4.56
CA ASP A 5 -2.43 -8.82 -4.82
C ASP A 5 -2.66 -9.90 -5.88
N VAL A 6 -3.80 -10.61 -5.84
CA VAL A 6 -4.19 -11.57 -6.88
C VAL A 6 -4.32 -10.89 -8.25
N ILE A 7 -4.94 -9.71 -8.29
CA ILE A 7 -5.05 -8.93 -9.54
C ILE A 7 -3.66 -8.53 -10.05
N ALA A 8 -2.76 -8.10 -9.17
CA ALA A 8 -1.40 -7.74 -9.57
C ALA A 8 -0.66 -8.94 -10.16
N GLN A 9 -0.72 -10.10 -9.50
CA GLN A 9 -0.06 -11.30 -9.97
C GLN A 9 -0.63 -11.83 -11.31
N THR A 10 -1.93 -11.67 -11.55
CA THR A 10 -2.58 -12.21 -12.75
C THR A 10 -2.51 -11.26 -13.94
N PHE A 11 -2.92 -10.01 -13.75
CA PHE A 11 -3.06 -9.04 -14.84
C PHE A 11 -1.81 -8.20 -15.08
N ILE A 12 -0.97 -7.98 -14.07
CA ILE A 12 0.26 -7.18 -14.21
C ILE A 12 1.47 -8.08 -14.41
N ASP A 13 1.66 -9.08 -13.54
CA ASP A 13 2.77 -10.02 -13.66
C ASP A 13 2.48 -11.12 -14.72
N GLY A 14 1.27 -11.17 -15.29
CA GLY A 14 0.88 -12.09 -16.36
C GLY A 14 0.82 -13.57 -15.94
N LYS A 15 0.74 -13.87 -14.64
CA LYS A 15 0.76 -15.26 -14.15
C LYS A 15 -0.58 -15.95 -14.36
N GLN A 16 -0.52 -17.22 -14.73
CA GLN A 16 -1.70 -18.09 -14.69
C GLN A 16 -2.13 -18.34 -13.23
N LEU A 17 -3.40 -18.67 -13.01
CA LEU A 17 -3.94 -18.89 -11.64
C LEU A 17 -3.17 -19.97 -10.85
N THR A 18 -2.60 -20.96 -11.55
CA THR A 18 -1.78 -22.03 -10.96
C THR A 18 -0.39 -21.57 -10.51
N GLN A 19 0.06 -20.40 -10.97
CA GLN A 19 1.39 -19.83 -10.70
C GLN A 19 1.35 -18.67 -9.69
N ILE A 20 0.16 -18.35 -9.16
CA ILE A 20 0.01 -17.35 -8.09
C ILE A 20 0.84 -17.79 -6.88
N ASN A 21 1.54 -16.85 -6.25
CA ASN A 21 2.21 -17.05 -4.98
C ASN A 21 1.19 -16.90 -3.83
N PRO A 22 0.72 -18.01 -3.22
CA PRO A 22 -0.31 -17.94 -2.17
C PRO A 22 0.21 -17.31 -0.88
N MET A 23 1.51 -17.44 -0.59
CA MET A 23 2.12 -16.85 0.60
C MET A 23 2.10 -15.31 0.52
N ARG A 24 2.45 -14.75 -0.64
CA ARG A 24 2.34 -13.30 -0.88
C ARG A 24 0.89 -12.82 -0.70
N THR A 25 -0.07 -13.52 -1.28
CA THR A 25 -1.49 -13.18 -1.12
C THR A 25 -1.96 -13.28 0.34
N LEU A 26 -1.47 -14.27 1.09
CA LEU A 26 -1.75 -14.41 2.52
C LEU A 26 -1.18 -13.24 3.32
N GLN A 27 0.07 -12.84 3.08
CA GLN A 27 0.71 -11.69 3.74
C GLN A 27 -0.09 -10.40 3.51
N TYR A 28 -0.48 -10.12 2.25
CA TYR A 28 -1.36 -8.98 1.95
C TYR A 28 -2.72 -9.09 2.65
N SER A 29 -3.28 -10.30 2.75
CA SER A 29 -4.55 -10.52 3.42
C SER A 29 -4.47 -10.25 4.93
N VAL A 30 -3.42 -10.73 5.60
CA VAL A 30 -3.17 -10.49 7.04
C VAL A 30 -3.03 -9.00 7.33
N VAL A 31 -2.25 -8.26 6.54
CA VAL A 31 -2.16 -6.79 6.69
C VAL A 31 -3.52 -6.14 6.50
N GLY A 32 -4.30 -6.60 5.52
CA GLY A 32 -5.65 -6.09 5.25
C GLY A 32 -6.62 -6.23 6.42
N LEU A 33 -6.50 -7.31 7.21
CA LEU A 33 -7.33 -7.52 8.41
C LEU A 33 -7.06 -6.48 9.49
N VAL A 34 -5.85 -5.93 9.55
CA VAL A 34 -5.48 -4.86 10.50
C VAL A 34 -5.83 -3.48 9.95
N VAL A 35 -5.62 -3.26 8.65
CA VAL A 35 -5.90 -1.98 7.99
C VAL A 35 -7.37 -1.59 8.09
N GLY A 36 -8.30 -2.52 7.84
CA GLY A 36 -9.74 -2.22 7.85
C GLY A 36 -10.24 -1.61 9.17
N PRO A 37 -10.03 -2.28 10.33
CA PRO A 37 -10.37 -1.73 11.64
C PRO A 37 -9.64 -0.42 11.96
N THR A 38 -8.36 -0.31 11.57
CA THR A 38 -7.54 0.89 11.79
C THR A 38 -8.15 2.12 11.09
N VAL A 39 -8.48 1.99 9.80
CA VAL A 39 -9.13 3.04 9.00
C VAL A 39 -10.52 3.37 9.55
N GLY A 40 -11.30 2.34 9.91
CA GLY A 40 -12.63 2.56 10.52
C GLY A 40 -12.56 3.29 11.87
N LYS A 41 -11.54 3.05 12.69
CA LYS A 41 -11.31 3.78 13.93
C LYS A 41 -10.87 5.22 13.64
N TRP A 42 -9.99 5.42 12.67
CA TRP A 42 -9.51 6.73 12.24
C TRP A 42 -10.66 7.67 11.82
N TYR A 43 -11.62 7.18 11.03
CA TYR A 43 -12.78 8.00 10.64
C TYR A 43 -13.66 8.41 11.83
N ARG A 44 -13.79 7.57 12.86
CA ARG A 44 -14.51 7.93 14.08
C ARG A 44 -13.77 9.00 14.88
N ILE A 45 -12.43 8.92 14.93
CA ILE A 45 -11.59 9.94 15.55
C ILE A 45 -11.78 11.29 14.85
N LEU A 46 -11.68 11.31 13.52
CA LEU A 46 -11.87 12.54 12.74
C LEU A 46 -13.28 13.14 12.89
N GLU A 47 -14.32 12.30 12.99
CA GLU A 47 -15.68 12.75 13.30
C GLU A 47 -15.78 13.35 14.71
N GLY A 48 -15.15 12.73 15.71
CA GLY A 48 -15.14 13.24 17.08
C GLY A 48 -14.40 14.57 17.24
N ILE A 49 -13.29 14.77 16.53
CA ILE A 49 -12.47 15.99 16.63
C ILE A 49 -13.11 17.15 15.87
N TYR A 50 -13.59 16.92 14.64
CA TYR A 50 -13.99 18.01 13.75
C TYR A 50 -15.50 18.14 13.53
N GLY A 51 -16.29 17.15 13.93
CA GLY A 51 -17.73 17.10 13.64
C GLY A 51 -18.04 16.88 12.15
N LYS A 52 -19.32 16.70 11.79
CA LYS A 52 -19.73 16.24 10.44
C LYS A 52 -19.30 17.18 9.31
N GLU A 53 -19.47 18.48 9.48
CA GLU A 53 -19.38 19.49 8.40
C GLU A 53 -17.96 19.85 7.98
N ALA A 54 -16.96 19.56 8.81
CA ALA A 54 -15.58 20.00 8.62
C ALA A 54 -14.78 19.12 7.64
N VAL A 55 -15.30 18.91 6.43
CA VAL A 55 -14.71 18.02 5.41
C VAL A 55 -13.28 18.41 5.05
N VAL A 56 -13.02 19.69 4.78
CA VAL A 56 -11.67 20.16 4.40
C VAL A 56 -10.65 19.87 5.50
N LYS A 57 -11.00 20.13 6.77
CA LYS A 57 -10.11 19.84 7.91
C LYS A 57 -9.82 18.34 8.02
N LYS A 58 -10.83 17.49 7.85
CA LYS A 58 -10.66 16.03 7.88
C LYS A 58 -9.73 15.56 6.76
N VAL A 59 -9.92 16.05 5.53
CA VAL A 59 -9.06 15.68 4.39
C VAL A 59 -7.63 16.15 4.63
N LEU A 60 -7.42 17.39 5.09
CA LEU A 60 -6.07 17.88 5.39
C LEU A 60 -5.40 17.05 6.48
N THR A 61 -6.10 16.72 7.55
CA THR A 61 -5.55 15.90 8.64
C THR A 61 -5.28 14.46 8.18
N ASP A 62 -6.16 13.90 7.34
CA ASP A 62 -5.95 12.58 6.74
C ASP A 62 -4.71 12.57 5.85
N GLN A 63 -4.57 13.54 4.95
CA GLN A 63 -3.47 13.59 3.99
C GLN A 63 -2.14 13.99 4.63
N LEU A 64 -2.12 14.91 5.60
CA LEU A 64 -0.87 15.45 6.16
C LEU A 64 -0.36 14.67 7.37
N ILE A 65 -1.21 13.91 8.06
CA ILE A 65 -0.84 13.20 9.29
C ILE A 65 -1.01 11.69 9.11
N PHE A 66 -2.22 11.25 8.78
CA PHE A 66 -2.51 9.82 8.73
C PHE A 66 -1.81 9.15 7.55
N SER A 67 -1.95 9.67 6.35
CA SER A 67 -1.42 9.07 5.12
C SER A 67 0.11 8.85 5.17
N PRO A 68 0.95 9.82 5.56
CA PRO A 68 2.40 9.63 5.65
C PRO A 68 2.78 8.50 6.61
N VAL A 69 2.24 8.54 7.83
CA VAL A 69 2.52 7.55 8.87
C VAL A 69 2.00 6.17 8.46
N PHE A 70 0.78 6.13 7.91
CA PHE A 70 0.14 4.91 7.46
C PHE A 70 0.92 4.23 6.34
N ILE A 71 1.35 4.98 5.32
CA ILE A 71 2.15 4.44 4.20
C ILE A 71 3.50 3.91 4.70
N ALA A 72 4.18 4.63 5.59
CA ALA A 72 5.46 4.17 6.14
C ALA A 72 5.30 2.82 6.86
N ILE A 73 4.30 2.71 7.75
CA ILE A 73 4.02 1.47 8.49
C ILE A 73 3.58 0.36 7.53
N LEU A 74 2.70 0.66 6.57
CA LEU A 74 2.16 -0.31 5.64
C LEU A 74 3.25 -0.95 4.78
N VAL A 75 4.08 -0.11 4.15
CA VAL A 75 5.15 -0.58 3.26
C VAL A 75 6.22 -1.35 4.05
N THR A 76 6.60 -0.85 5.24
CA THR A 76 7.52 -1.56 6.13
C THR A 76 6.97 -2.94 6.51
N SER A 77 5.71 -3.00 6.95
CA SER A 77 5.05 -4.25 7.37
C SER A 77 4.98 -5.27 6.22
N LEU A 78 4.64 -4.82 5.01
CA LEU A 78 4.61 -5.69 3.84
C LEU A 78 6.00 -6.23 3.48
N ASN A 79 7.06 -5.41 3.55
CA ASN A 79 8.42 -5.85 3.26
C ASN A 79 8.92 -6.87 4.30
N LEU A 80 8.70 -6.61 5.60
CA LEU A 80 9.07 -7.54 6.67
C LEU A 80 8.34 -8.87 6.54
N LEU A 81 7.03 -8.84 6.27
CA LEU A 81 6.25 -10.07 6.06
C LEU A 81 6.73 -10.86 4.85
N GLN A 82 7.22 -10.19 3.80
CA GLN A 82 7.81 -10.80 2.62
C GLN A 82 9.24 -11.35 2.86
N GLY A 83 9.75 -11.28 4.09
CA GLY A 83 11.00 -11.91 4.49
C GLY A 83 12.24 -11.02 4.40
N LEU A 84 12.08 -9.71 4.14
CA LEU A 84 13.20 -8.77 4.22
C LEU A 84 13.60 -8.57 5.69
N SER A 85 14.89 -8.44 5.93
CA SER A 85 15.42 -7.97 7.22
C SER A 85 14.98 -6.52 7.49
N TRP A 86 15.13 -6.07 8.73
CA TRP A 86 14.77 -4.70 9.12
C TRP A 86 15.52 -3.65 8.29
N ASP A 87 16.83 -3.81 8.10
CA ASP A 87 17.66 -2.85 7.36
C ASP A 87 17.30 -2.82 5.87
N GLU A 88 17.00 -3.98 5.28
CA GLU A 88 16.53 -4.07 3.89
C GLU A 88 15.13 -3.43 3.72
N ALA A 89 14.22 -3.68 4.68
CA ALA A 89 12.89 -3.10 4.67
C ALA A 89 12.95 -1.58 4.78
N VAL A 90 13.76 -1.02 5.69
CA VAL A 90 13.97 0.43 5.84
C VAL A 90 14.56 1.02 4.57
N THR A 91 15.60 0.41 4.01
CA THR A 91 16.24 0.87 2.76
C THR A 91 15.22 0.91 1.62
N LYS A 92 14.42 -0.15 1.47
CA LYS A 92 13.41 -0.25 0.42
C LYS A 92 12.27 0.75 0.62
N VAL A 93 11.87 0.99 1.86
CA VAL A 93 10.91 2.05 2.19
C VAL A 93 11.48 3.40 1.79
N GLN A 94 12.70 3.76 2.20
CA GLN A 94 13.32 5.04 1.84
C GLN A 94 13.34 5.29 0.33
N ASN A 95 13.63 4.25 -0.46
CA ASN A 95 13.70 4.36 -1.93
C ASN A 95 12.34 4.47 -2.62
N SER A 96 11.27 3.91 -2.03
CA SER A 96 9.94 3.84 -2.66
C SER A 96 8.89 4.75 -2.01
N TYR A 97 9.16 5.25 -0.80
CA TYR A 97 8.17 5.92 0.04
C TYR A 97 7.61 7.18 -0.61
N PHE A 98 8.47 8.07 -1.10
CA PHE A 98 8.02 9.32 -1.71
C PHE A 98 7.18 9.08 -2.96
N ASP A 99 7.58 8.13 -3.79
CA ASP A 99 6.86 7.77 -5.02
C ASP A 99 5.48 7.17 -4.70
N ILE A 100 5.41 6.25 -3.73
CA ILE A 100 4.15 5.69 -3.24
C ILE A 100 3.28 6.79 -2.62
N LEU A 101 3.82 7.65 -1.77
CA LEU A 101 3.06 8.71 -1.11
C LEU A 101 2.50 9.71 -2.12
N LEU A 102 3.31 10.14 -3.08
CA LEU A 102 2.90 11.09 -4.12
C LEU A 102 1.83 10.50 -5.03
N THR A 103 1.99 9.25 -5.45
CA THR A 103 0.94 8.51 -6.19
C THR A 103 -0.35 8.43 -5.38
N GLY A 104 -0.23 8.20 -4.06
CA GLY A 104 -1.36 8.23 -3.15
C GLY A 104 -2.07 9.59 -3.12
N TYR A 105 -1.31 10.69 -3.11
CA TYR A 105 -1.87 12.05 -3.14
C TYR A 105 -2.57 12.41 -4.45
N GLN A 106 -2.35 11.69 -5.54
CA GLN A 106 -3.10 11.90 -6.79
C GLN A 106 -4.52 11.32 -6.72
N ILE A 107 -4.76 10.37 -5.82
CA ILE A 107 -6.02 9.59 -5.77
C ILE A 107 -6.79 9.91 -4.47
N TRP A 108 -6.13 9.75 -3.34
CA TRP A 108 -6.79 9.72 -2.03
C TRP A 108 -7.44 11.03 -1.60
N PRO A 109 -6.90 12.24 -1.86
CA PRO A 109 -7.59 13.48 -1.49
C PRO A 109 -8.99 13.58 -2.12
N ALA A 110 -9.12 13.25 -3.41
CA ALA A 110 -10.41 13.28 -4.10
C ALA A 110 -11.37 12.24 -3.53
N VAL A 111 -10.88 11.02 -3.30
CA VAL A 111 -11.66 9.93 -2.68
C VAL A 111 -12.13 10.34 -1.28
N GLN A 112 -11.27 10.97 -0.48
CA GLN A 112 -11.59 11.36 0.89
C GLN A 112 -12.55 12.56 0.95
N VAL A 113 -12.47 13.49 0.00
CA VAL A 113 -13.50 14.54 -0.15
C VAL A 113 -14.87 13.89 -0.39
N VAL A 114 -14.97 12.96 -1.35
CA VAL A 114 -16.22 12.24 -1.62
C VAL A 114 -16.68 11.45 -0.39
N ASN A 115 -15.75 10.77 0.28
CA ASN A 115 -16.01 9.94 1.43
C ASN A 115 -16.56 10.74 2.63
N PHE A 116 -15.91 11.84 2.99
CA PHE A 116 -16.31 12.64 4.14
C PHE A 116 -17.53 13.51 3.87
N TYR A 117 -17.76 13.91 2.62
CA TYR A 117 -18.88 14.76 2.23
C TYR A 117 -20.17 13.97 1.97
N PHE A 118 -20.12 12.91 1.14
CA PHE A 118 -21.32 12.20 0.69
C PHE A 118 -21.62 10.93 1.49
N ILE A 119 -20.62 10.26 2.05
CA ILE A 119 -20.80 8.91 2.58
C ILE A 119 -21.07 8.92 4.09
N PRO A 120 -22.18 8.32 4.55
CA PRO A 120 -22.45 8.12 5.98
C PRO A 120 -21.35 7.32 6.66
N ILE A 121 -21.06 7.63 7.93
CA ILE A 121 -19.90 7.07 8.66
C ILE A 121 -19.81 5.54 8.61
N GLN A 122 -20.95 4.84 8.67
CA GLN A 122 -21.00 3.37 8.62
C GLN A 122 -20.57 2.77 7.27
N TYR A 123 -20.63 3.54 6.18
CA TYR A 123 -20.31 3.07 4.82
C TYR A 123 -18.99 3.62 4.28
N ARG A 124 -18.34 4.55 4.99
CA ARG A 124 -17.08 5.16 4.53
C ARG A 124 -15.97 4.15 4.28
N VAL A 125 -15.88 3.14 5.14
CA VAL A 125 -14.94 2.05 4.95
C VAL A 125 -15.25 1.30 3.66
N LEU A 126 -16.51 1.08 3.29
CA LEU A 126 -16.85 0.36 2.06
C LEU A 126 -16.37 1.07 0.80
N LEU A 127 -16.60 2.39 0.69
CA LEU A 127 -16.10 3.20 -0.44
C LEU A 127 -14.58 3.09 -0.55
N VAL A 128 -13.89 3.31 0.57
CA VAL A 128 -12.42 3.30 0.63
C VAL A 128 -11.88 1.93 0.27
N GLN A 129 -12.50 0.85 0.76
CA GLN A 129 -12.08 -0.50 0.45
C GLN A 129 -12.31 -0.89 -1.02
N ALA A 130 -13.34 -0.33 -1.68
CA ALA A 130 -13.54 -0.52 -3.11
C ALA A 130 -12.40 0.09 -3.93
N VAL A 131 -12.05 1.36 -3.66
CA VAL A 131 -10.89 2.02 -4.29
C VAL A 131 -9.57 1.32 -3.89
N ALA A 132 -9.50 0.83 -2.65
CA ALA A 132 -8.31 0.15 -2.15
C ALA A 132 -7.98 -1.12 -2.93
N VAL A 133 -8.92 -1.78 -3.62
CA VAL A 133 -8.58 -2.93 -4.48
C VAL A 133 -7.57 -2.53 -5.55
N VAL A 134 -7.82 -1.40 -6.23
CA VAL A 134 -6.92 -0.85 -7.25
C VAL A 134 -5.61 -0.40 -6.62
N TRP A 135 -5.67 0.34 -5.51
CA TRP A 135 -4.48 0.78 -4.78
C TRP A 135 -3.58 -0.38 -4.31
N ASN A 136 -4.19 -1.45 -3.78
CA ASN A 136 -3.46 -2.63 -3.32
C ASN A 136 -2.84 -3.42 -4.48
N THR A 137 -3.47 -3.36 -5.66
CA THR A 137 -2.90 -3.90 -6.89
C THR A 137 -1.62 -3.13 -7.26
N TYR A 138 -1.70 -1.80 -7.26
CA TYR A 138 -0.54 -0.93 -7.49
C TYR A 138 0.59 -1.19 -6.47
N LEU A 139 0.29 -1.20 -5.17
CA LEU A 139 1.29 -1.46 -4.13
C LEU A 139 1.93 -2.84 -4.30
N SER A 140 1.11 -3.85 -4.60
CA SER A 140 1.57 -5.22 -4.79
C SER A 140 2.57 -5.32 -5.94
N TRP A 141 2.24 -4.73 -7.09
CA TRP A 141 3.17 -4.61 -8.21
C TRP A 141 4.42 -3.82 -7.82
N LYS A 142 4.27 -2.58 -7.36
CA LYS A 142 5.39 -1.66 -7.09
C LYS A 142 6.42 -2.26 -6.13
N LEU A 143 5.95 -2.85 -5.02
CA LEU A 143 6.83 -3.42 -4.02
C LEU A 143 7.51 -4.72 -4.48
N ASN A 144 6.95 -5.44 -5.44
CA ASN A 144 7.52 -6.69 -5.94
C ASN A 144 8.39 -6.48 -7.17
N SER A 145 8.11 -5.48 -8.01
CA SER A 145 8.96 -5.12 -9.15
C SER A 145 10.33 -4.61 -8.71
N THR A 146 10.41 -3.77 -7.66
CA THR A 146 11.69 -3.30 -7.12
C THR A 146 12.57 -4.44 -6.59
N THR A 147 11.97 -5.50 -6.04
CA THR A 147 12.73 -6.68 -5.59
C THR A 147 13.38 -7.40 -6.76
N VAL A 148 12.66 -7.55 -7.88
CA VAL A 148 13.14 -8.22 -9.08
C VAL A 148 14.29 -7.43 -9.71
N GLU A 149 14.14 -6.12 -9.87
CA GLU A 149 15.19 -5.24 -10.43
C GLU A 149 16.47 -5.26 -9.58
N ALA A 150 16.35 -5.18 -8.26
CA ALA A 150 17.49 -5.24 -7.35
C ALA A 150 18.24 -6.59 -7.45
N THR A 151 17.50 -7.69 -7.55
CA THR A 151 18.06 -9.04 -7.68
C THR A 151 18.81 -9.19 -9.01
N LEU A 152 18.21 -8.76 -10.12
CA LEU A 152 18.83 -8.80 -11.45
C LEU A 152 20.11 -7.96 -11.50
N THR A 153 20.07 -6.74 -10.95
CA THR A 153 21.23 -5.86 -10.90
C THR A 153 22.38 -6.49 -10.11
N SER A 154 22.08 -7.12 -8.97
CA SER A 154 23.08 -7.82 -8.16
C SER A 154 23.67 -9.06 -8.85
N ALA A 155 22.86 -9.78 -9.62
CA ALA A 155 23.30 -10.95 -10.39
C ALA A 155 24.21 -10.54 -11.55
N LEU A 156 23.83 -9.51 -12.31
CA LEU A 156 24.62 -8.96 -13.40
C LEU A 156 25.96 -8.40 -12.91
N ALA A 157 25.97 -7.71 -11.77
CA ALA A 157 27.21 -7.21 -11.15
C ALA A 157 28.17 -8.36 -10.81
N LYS A 158 27.65 -9.45 -10.20
CA LYS A 158 28.45 -10.65 -9.91
C LYS A 158 29.01 -11.30 -11.17
N GLU A 159 28.19 -11.41 -12.22
CA GLU A 159 28.62 -12.02 -13.48
C GLU A 159 29.72 -11.21 -14.18
N LEU A 160 29.58 -9.88 -14.22
CA LEU A 160 30.60 -8.97 -14.76
C LEU A 160 31.92 -9.06 -13.97
N THR A 161 31.86 -9.10 -12.63
CA THR A 161 33.06 -9.29 -11.81
C THR A 161 33.73 -10.65 -12.03
N SER A 162 32.95 -11.71 -12.28
CA SER A 162 33.48 -13.05 -12.55
C SER A 162 34.15 -13.18 -13.92
N LYS A 163 33.72 -12.37 -14.91
CA LYS A 163 34.29 -12.34 -16.27
C LYS A 163 35.51 -11.44 -16.39
N SER A 164 35.78 -10.59 -15.38
CA SER A 164 36.95 -9.70 -15.34
C SER A 164 38.19 -10.29 -14.65
N GLN A 165 38.08 -11.49 -14.07
CA GLN A 165 39.20 -12.29 -13.54
C GLN A 165 39.56 -13.40 -14.53
#